data_AF-A0A954WRA6-F1
#
_entry.id   AF-A0A954WRA6-F1
#
_cell.length_a   1.000
_cell.length_b   1.000
_cell.length_c   1.000
_cell.angle_alpha   90.00
_cell.angle_beta   90.00
_cell.angle_gamma   90.00
#
_symmetry.space_group_name_H-M   'P 1'
#
loop_
_entity.id
_entity.type
_entity.pdbx_description
1 polymer ?
#
loop_
_entity_poly.entity_id
_entity_poly.type
_entity_poly.pdbx_seq_one_letter_code
_entity_poly.pdbx_strand_id
1 'polypeptide(L)'
;MKQILFCILLSAACQIAHGADTDGDGLLDFLDASGFDPILVRGDVSFADAGIQDLDGVNIVKYVTRLNLSGNLITSIESGDFDGLVNLRHLFLGRNQIASVEDGDFQGLENLEILSLSGNLITSIESGDFKGLGNLQHLALDMNQLTNIKSNDFQGLENLEILNLSRNQITNIERGAFLELGNLRSLALWGNYITNIDFLSYGGLDNLQGLTLPENQITTIEHGDFQGFANLIWLTLDGNGITNIEGGSFDGLDNLGVLTLSKNQIASISQDAFRWLKNLTLLDLSENQLTRIESDDFQTLENLLSLNLAHNDIASIQDGAFRGMRSLSSLDLRGGHLPGVNNPFTVLNFDGATFDSLEPCTFTEFGDRGLCVNDFLTALTLDDAVLSNASFEVILHATESITNVSLVGLSFSDTNPTDLSSLLGIETLESVRVDESLFARYSGEFDAFAAKLGHTVSVAGDFDGNRHLTITDLDQLATAIRNGETSTAFDLSDDGTVDLADADIWVHQLKHTWFGDANLDGEFDSSDLVSVFQAGQYEDAIEGNSVWASGDWDMDGDFTTSDLVAAFKDGGYGKGPLVTVASVPEPPGHAVFLMAIFVWFLQLPTIRGGNRRSLRPTSD
;
A
#
# COMPACT_ATOMS: atom_id res chain seq x y z
N MET A 1 21.24 -1.41 52.54
CA MET A 1 22.71 -1.18 52.58
C MET A 1 23.57 -2.29 51.93
N LYS A 2 23.02 -3.34 51.26
CA LYS A 2 23.85 -4.33 50.52
C LYS A 2 23.26 -4.86 49.19
N GLN A 3 22.30 -4.14 48.59
CA GLN A 3 21.67 -4.53 47.30
C GLN A 3 21.72 -3.45 46.21
N ILE A 4 22.24 -2.25 46.50
CA ILE A 4 22.25 -1.11 45.55
C ILE A 4 23.65 -0.90 44.93
N LEU A 5 24.69 -1.61 45.43
CA LEU A 5 26.08 -1.40 45.01
C LEU A 5 26.52 -2.25 43.80
N PHE A 6 25.60 -2.78 42.98
CA PHE A 6 25.93 -3.76 41.93
C PHE A 6 25.67 -3.29 40.48
N CYS A 7 24.94 -2.18 40.26
CA CYS A 7 24.70 -1.65 38.90
C CYS A 7 25.78 -0.67 38.40
N ILE A 8 26.75 -0.28 39.23
CA ILE A 8 27.67 0.85 38.94
C ILE A 8 28.99 0.42 38.25
N LEU A 9 29.25 -0.89 38.07
CA LEU A 9 30.61 -1.37 37.71
C LEU A 9 30.77 -2.35 36.54
N LEU A 10 29.72 -2.71 35.81
CA LEU A 10 29.84 -3.54 34.61
C LEU A 10 28.95 -3.05 33.47
N SER A 11 29.51 -3.10 32.27
CA SER A 11 28.88 -2.83 30.99
C SER A 11 27.68 -3.73 30.70
N ALA A 12 26.69 -3.17 30.01
CA ALA A 12 25.47 -3.78 29.48
C ALA A 12 24.34 -4.04 30.50
N ALA A 13 23.14 -3.59 30.11
CA ALA A 13 21.84 -3.83 30.75
C ALA A 13 21.65 -3.32 32.19
N CYS A 14 21.54 -1.98 32.33
CA CYS A 14 20.64 -1.40 33.33
C CYS A 14 19.42 -0.79 32.60
N GLN A 15 18.59 -1.66 32.01
CA GLN A 15 17.28 -1.25 31.50
C GLN A 15 16.34 -0.99 32.68
N ILE A 16 15.39 -0.07 32.45
CA ILE A 16 14.32 0.34 33.39
C ILE A 16 14.83 1.17 34.57
N ALA A 17 14.75 2.49 34.43
CA ALA A 17 14.74 3.40 35.56
C ALA A 17 13.39 3.31 36.31
N HIS A 18 13.16 2.21 37.03
CA HIS A 18 12.15 2.18 38.08
C HIS A 18 12.68 3.01 39.26
N GLY A 19 12.63 4.34 39.09
CA GLY A 19 13.04 5.30 40.10
C GLY A 19 13.49 6.67 39.58
N ALA A 20 12.79 7.23 38.60
CA ALA A 20 12.69 8.68 38.40
C ALA A 20 11.30 9.10 38.91
N ASP A 21 11.19 10.26 39.58
CA ASP A 21 9.99 10.67 40.34
C ASP A 21 9.48 9.59 41.33
N THR A 22 10.27 9.22 42.36
CA THR A 22 9.81 8.19 43.34
C THR A 22 8.99 8.71 44.50
N ASP A 23 9.03 10.01 44.79
CA ASP A 23 8.15 10.60 45.78
C ASP A 23 6.90 11.28 45.18
N GLY A 24 6.83 11.41 43.84
CA GLY A 24 5.65 11.79 43.09
C GLY A 24 5.44 13.30 43.01
N ASP A 25 6.53 14.08 43.08
CA ASP A 25 6.50 15.55 43.02
C ASP A 25 6.67 16.10 41.59
N GLY A 26 7.09 15.25 40.63
CA GLY A 26 7.21 15.57 39.21
C GLY A 26 8.56 16.13 38.77
N LEU A 27 9.56 16.21 39.67
CA LEU A 27 10.92 16.66 39.38
C LEU A 27 11.88 15.48 39.11
N LEU A 28 13.16 15.79 38.89
CA LEU A 28 14.24 14.81 38.84
C LEU A 28 15.38 15.23 39.78
N ASP A 29 15.29 14.86 41.05
CA ASP A 29 16.06 15.44 42.14
C ASP A 29 16.92 14.40 42.94
N PHE A 30 17.39 14.76 44.15
CA PHE A 30 18.20 13.90 45.02
C PHE A 30 17.39 13.11 46.08
N LEU A 31 16.09 13.36 46.20
CA LEU A 31 15.14 12.58 47.00
C LEU A 31 14.67 11.35 46.21
N ASP A 32 14.59 11.47 44.88
CA ASP A 32 14.09 10.47 43.93
C ASP A 32 14.70 9.07 43.96
N ALA A 33 15.89 8.89 44.55
CA ALA A 33 16.37 7.54 44.78
C ALA A 33 17.40 7.47 45.91
N SER A 34 17.06 6.69 46.94
CA SER A 34 17.96 6.36 48.06
C SER A 34 19.15 5.47 47.63
N GLY A 35 20.11 6.09 46.93
CA GLY A 35 21.30 5.44 46.38
C GLY A 35 21.65 5.83 44.94
N PHE A 36 20.93 6.77 44.33
CA PHE A 36 21.33 7.40 43.07
C PHE A 36 22.44 8.43 43.34
N ASP A 37 23.55 8.31 42.62
CA ASP A 37 24.63 9.30 42.62
C ASP A 37 24.75 9.84 41.18
N PRO A 38 24.16 11.01 40.88
CA PRO A 38 24.18 11.59 39.53
C PRO A 38 25.60 11.79 38.98
N ILE A 39 26.58 12.00 39.87
CA ILE A 39 27.99 12.21 39.50
C ILE A 39 28.60 10.94 38.89
N LEU A 40 28.01 9.77 39.10
CA LEU A 40 28.45 8.48 38.53
C LEU A 40 27.70 8.05 37.26
N VAL A 41 26.62 8.73 36.89
CA VAL A 41 25.79 8.39 35.71
C VAL A 41 26.53 8.71 34.41
N ARG A 42 26.66 7.74 33.49
CA ARG A 42 27.46 7.83 32.26
C ARG A 42 26.76 7.14 31.11
N GLY A 43 26.99 7.63 29.88
CA GLY A 43 26.55 6.96 28.66
C GLY A 43 25.08 7.21 28.36
N ASP A 44 24.35 6.15 28.04
CA ASP A 44 22.96 6.21 27.59
C ASP A 44 22.01 6.05 28.79
N VAL A 45 21.11 7.02 28.99
CA VAL A 45 20.18 7.09 30.11
C VAL A 45 18.76 7.33 29.61
N SER A 46 17.79 6.70 30.26
CA SER A 46 16.37 6.89 29.97
C SER A 46 15.57 7.04 31.25
N PHE A 47 14.80 8.12 31.29
CA PHE A 47 13.74 8.45 32.23
C PHE A 47 12.42 8.59 31.46
N ALA A 48 12.19 7.69 30.49
CA ALA A 48 10.96 7.68 29.71
C ALA A 48 9.80 7.15 30.55
N ASP A 49 8.59 7.64 30.26
CA ASP A 49 7.34 7.23 30.92
C ASP A 49 7.39 7.32 32.47
N ALA A 50 8.16 8.29 32.99
CA ALA A 50 8.46 8.47 34.41
C ALA A 50 7.49 9.40 35.17
N GLY A 51 6.70 10.22 34.46
CA GLY A 51 5.77 11.19 35.05
C GLY A 51 6.37 12.59 35.29
N ILE A 52 7.61 12.81 34.84
CA ILE A 52 8.34 14.09 34.97
C ILE A 52 7.50 15.22 34.34
N GLN A 53 7.33 16.32 35.06
CA GLN A 53 6.58 17.51 34.63
C GLN A 53 7.51 18.70 34.37
N ASP A 54 8.67 18.72 35.02
CA ASP A 54 9.60 19.84 35.04
C ASP A 54 11.04 19.30 34.88
N LEU A 55 11.86 20.03 34.12
CA LEU A 55 13.24 19.68 33.82
C LEU A 55 14.24 20.24 34.84
N ASP A 56 13.76 21.00 35.83
CA ASP A 56 14.57 21.55 36.91
C ASP A 56 15.32 20.42 37.65
N GLY A 57 16.65 20.51 37.65
CA GLY A 57 17.53 19.46 38.20
C GLY A 57 18.03 18.40 37.22
N VAL A 58 17.51 18.28 35.99
CA VAL A 58 18.00 17.30 34.99
C VAL A 58 19.50 17.44 34.69
N ASN A 59 20.06 18.64 34.83
CA ASN A 59 21.50 18.86 34.73
C ASN A 59 22.37 18.09 35.76
N ILE A 60 21.82 17.35 36.74
CA ILE A 60 22.60 16.50 37.64
C ILE A 60 23.36 15.37 36.91
N VAL A 61 22.87 14.88 35.76
CA VAL A 61 23.48 13.76 35.00
C VAL A 61 24.58 14.21 34.02
N LYS A 62 25.52 15.08 34.45
CA LYS A 62 26.51 15.86 33.65
C LYS A 62 27.42 15.13 32.64
N TYR A 63 27.35 13.81 32.58
CA TYR A 63 28.27 12.98 31.79
C TYR A 63 27.55 11.93 30.94
N VAL A 64 26.24 12.10 30.71
CA VAL A 64 25.49 11.32 29.72
C VAL A 64 25.87 11.71 28.29
N THR A 65 25.74 10.75 27.38
CA THR A 65 25.85 10.93 25.93
C THR A 65 24.51 10.81 25.23
N ARG A 66 23.56 10.10 25.84
CA ARG A 66 22.17 10.06 25.39
C ARG A 66 21.23 10.18 26.56
N LEU A 67 20.18 11.00 26.41
CA LEU A 67 19.16 11.23 27.42
C LEU A 67 17.79 11.07 26.76
N ASN A 68 17.01 10.10 27.23
CA ASN A 68 15.63 9.89 26.81
C ASN A 68 14.64 10.28 27.92
N LEU A 69 13.84 11.31 27.66
CA LEU A 69 12.79 11.89 28.49
C LEU A 69 11.42 11.76 27.79
N SER A 70 11.25 10.82 26.86
CA SER A 70 10.00 10.64 26.11
C SER A 70 8.84 10.11 26.97
N GLY A 71 7.60 10.46 26.62
CA GLY A 71 6.41 9.90 27.31
C GLY A 71 6.16 10.50 28.70
N ASN A 72 6.69 11.69 28.96
CA ASN A 72 6.51 12.40 30.22
C ASN A 72 5.44 13.50 30.08
N LEU A 73 5.35 14.38 31.07
CA LEU A 73 4.34 15.45 31.17
C LEU A 73 4.99 16.84 31.05
N ILE A 74 6.19 16.93 30.49
CA ILE A 74 6.99 18.17 30.39
C ILE A 74 6.23 19.20 29.53
N THR A 75 5.96 20.40 30.07
CA THR A 75 5.20 21.45 29.38
C THR A 75 6.05 22.53 28.71
N SER A 76 7.29 22.69 29.15
CA SER A 76 8.22 23.75 28.73
C SER A 76 9.66 23.28 28.91
N ILE A 77 10.57 23.93 28.21
CA ILE A 77 12.00 23.88 28.45
C ILE A 77 12.39 25.28 28.92
N GLU A 78 13.26 25.40 29.92
CA GLU A 78 13.79 26.68 30.38
C GLU A 78 15.30 26.78 30.10
N SER A 79 15.78 28.01 29.89
CA SER A 79 17.20 28.27 29.64
C SER A 79 18.04 27.96 30.88
N GLY A 80 18.68 26.79 30.88
CA GLY A 80 19.50 26.27 31.98
C GLY A 80 19.21 24.82 32.35
N ASP A 81 18.12 24.23 31.86
CA ASP A 81 17.75 22.82 32.15
C ASP A 81 18.89 21.84 31.84
N PHE A 82 19.60 22.09 30.75
CA PHE A 82 20.68 21.24 30.25
C PHE A 82 22.09 21.77 30.59
N ASP A 83 22.22 22.71 31.55
CA ASP A 83 23.49 23.40 31.83
C ASP A 83 24.62 22.43 32.25
N GLY A 84 25.66 22.37 31.42
CA GLY A 84 26.81 21.50 31.66
C GLY A 84 26.64 20.05 31.19
N LEU A 85 25.55 19.69 30.50
CA LEU A 85 25.41 18.42 29.76
C LEU A 85 26.26 18.38 28.48
N VAL A 86 27.49 18.92 28.51
CA VAL A 86 28.35 19.18 27.33
C VAL A 86 28.77 17.94 26.53
N ASN A 87 28.52 16.73 27.05
CA ASN A 87 28.81 15.46 26.39
C ASN A 87 27.57 14.86 25.68
N LEU A 88 26.39 15.46 25.85
CA LEU A 88 25.14 14.97 25.29
C LEU A 88 25.16 15.07 23.76
N ARG A 89 24.83 13.96 23.11
CA ARG A 89 24.73 13.81 21.65
C ARG A 89 23.32 13.50 21.18
N HIS A 90 22.53 12.76 21.95
CA HIS A 90 21.14 12.46 21.61
C HIS A 90 20.21 12.90 22.75
N LEU A 91 19.20 13.71 22.43
CA LEU A 91 18.16 14.14 23.34
C LEU A 91 16.78 13.78 22.77
N PHE A 92 16.00 13.01 23.52
CA PHE A 92 14.65 12.62 23.15
C PHE A 92 13.65 13.19 24.15
N LEU A 93 12.78 14.07 23.67
CA LEU A 93 11.71 14.77 24.40
C LEU A 93 10.33 14.50 23.77
N GLY A 94 10.22 13.47 22.92
CA GLY A 94 8.98 13.17 22.22
C GLY A 94 7.86 12.62 23.12
N ARG A 95 6.60 12.78 22.72
CA ARG A 95 5.41 12.42 23.53
C ARG A 95 5.40 13.13 24.88
N ASN A 96 5.54 14.45 24.85
CA ASN A 96 5.43 15.35 26.00
C ASN A 96 4.33 16.41 25.72
N GLN A 97 4.27 17.47 26.52
CA GLN A 97 3.28 18.56 26.40
C GLN A 97 3.94 19.91 26.04
N ILE A 98 5.13 19.88 25.43
CA ILE A 98 5.92 21.08 25.12
C ILE A 98 5.17 21.92 24.09
N ALA A 99 4.82 23.16 24.45
CA ALA A 99 4.00 24.05 23.62
C ALA A 99 4.81 24.99 22.71
N SER A 100 6.06 25.26 23.05
CA SER A 100 6.98 26.14 22.33
C SER A 100 8.43 25.74 22.59
N VAL A 101 9.33 26.25 21.75
CA VAL A 101 10.78 26.30 21.97
C VAL A 101 11.17 27.77 21.87
N GLU A 102 12.14 28.23 22.66
CA GLU A 102 12.63 29.62 22.67
C GLU A 102 14.17 29.70 22.55
N ASP A 103 14.70 30.88 22.15
CA ASP A 103 16.16 31.12 22.07
C ASP A 103 16.82 31.03 23.46
N GLY A 104 17.44 29.88 23.73
CA GLY A 104 18.18 29.61 24.96
C GLY A 104 17.86 28.25 25.59
N ASP A 105 16.79 27.59 25.18
CA ASP A 105 16.33 26.29 25.72
C ASP A 105 17.38 25.19 25.58
N PHE A 106 18.06 25.14 24.43
CA PHE A 106 19.12 24.18 24.14
C PHE A 106 20.55 24.73 24.33
N GLN A 107 20.70 25.84 25.08
CA GLN A 107 22.00 26.47 25.27
C GLN A 107 23.01 25.50 25.92
N GLY A 108 24.22 25.45 25.37
CA GLY A 108 25.31 24.59 25.87
C GLY A 108 25.31 23.16 25.32
N LEU A 109 24.30 22.76 24.55
CA LEU A 109 24.23 21.46 23.84
C LEU A 109 25.00 21.46 22.50
N GLU A 110 26.18 22.08 22.46
CA GLU A 110 26.98 22.28 21.24
C GLU A 110 27.37 20.97 20.52
N ASN A 111 27.40 19.84 21.23
CA ASN A 111 27.74 18.51 20.70
C ASN A 111 26.52 17.64 20.35
N LEU A 112 25.30 18.20 20.36
CA LEU A 112 24.09 17.45 20.05
C LEU A 112 24.03 17.10 18.56
N GLU A 113 23.78 15.82 18.28
CA GLU A 113 23.68 15.22 16.94
C GLU A 113 22.23 14.84 16.61
N ILE A 114 21.43 14.45 17.61
CA ILE A 114 20.03 14.04 17.45
C ILE A 114 19.15 14.76 18.48
N LEU A 115 18.10 15.42 18.01
CA LEU A 115 17.04 16.02 18.82
C LEU A 115 15.67 15.51 18.33
N SER A 116 14.87 14.96 19.25
CA SER A 116 13.49 14.57 18.97
C SER A 116 12.51 15.29 19.89
N LEU A 117 11.62 16.07 19.28
CA LEU A 117 10.47 16.75 19.87
C LEU A 117 9.15 16.18 19.29
N SER A 118 9.19 14.99 18.70
CA SER A 118 8.05 14.33 18.05
C SER A 118 6.87 14.11 19.01
N GLY A 119 5.63 14.42 18.61
CA GLY A 119 4.46 14.20 19.47
C GLY A 119 4.37 15.19 20.64
N ASN A 120 4.53 16.49 20.35
CA ASN A 120 4.38 17.58 21.32
C ASN A 120 3.26 18.54 20.86
N LEU A 121 3.16 19.72 21.49
CA LEU A 121 2.13 20.73 21.23
C LEU A 121 2.70 21.97 20.51
N ILE A 122 3.87 21.85 19.87
CA ILE A 122 4.60 22.99 19.28
C ILE A 122 3.81 23.56 18.09
N THR A 123 3.37 24.82 18.19
CA THR A 123 2.57 25.50 17.16
C THR A 123 3.39 26.28 16.13
N SER A 124 4.62 26.66 16.49
CA SER A 124 5.53 27.44 15.65
C SER A 124 6.96 27.26 16.10
N ILE A 125 7.88 27.52 15.16
CA ILE A 125 9.31 27.76 15.42
C ILE A 125 9.67 29.17 14.91
N GLU A 126 10.73 29.74 15.46
CA GLU A 126 11.29 31.04 15.10
C GLU A 126 12.81 30.98 14.92
N SER A 127 13.36 32.00 14.27
CA SER A 127 14.81 32.16 14.09
C SER A 127 15.50 32.42 15.43
N GLY A 128 16.10 31.37 15.99
CA GLY A 128 16.82 31.40 17.26
C GLY A 128 16.59 30.15 18.12
N ASP A 129 15.48 29.46 17.96
CA ASP A 129 15.05 28.35 18.83
C ASP A 129 16.07 27.19 18.88
N PHE A 130 16.76 26.92 17.77
CA PHE A 130 17.78 25.87 17.66
C PHE A 130 19.23 26.41 17.70
N LYS A 131 19.42 27.65 18.15
CA LYS A 131 20.72 28.33 18.16
C LYS A 131 21.73 27.63 19.05
N GLY A 132 22.91 27.36 18.50
CA GLY A 132 23.99 26.62 19.17
C GLY A 132 24.02 25.13 18.85
N LEU A 133 22.96 24.57 18.24
CA LEU A 133 22.90 23.17 17.80
C LEU A 133 23.62 22.93 16.45
N GLY A 134 24.78 23.56 16.25
CA GLY A 134 25.49 23.55 14.96
C GLY A 134 26.03 22.18 14.51
N ASN A 135 26.10 21.19 15.41
CA ASN A 135 26.46 19.80 15.09
C ASN A 135 25.23 18.88 14.88
N LEU A 136 24.01 19.42 14.94
CA LEU A 136 22.79 18.62 14.83
C LEU A 136 22.66 18.02 13.44
N GLN A 137 22.47 16.71 13.40
CA GLN A 137 22.31 15.92 12.17
C GLN A 137 20.85 15.52 11.96
N HIS A 138 20.14 15.13 13.01
CA HIS A 138 18.74 14.71 12.91
C HIS A 138 17.84 15.56 13.83
N LEU A 139 16.79 16.15 13.25
CA LEU A 139 15.75 16.89 13.95
C LEU A 139 14.37 16.29 13.64
N ALA A 140 13.68 15.82 14.67
CA ALA A 140 12.33 15.28 14.57
C ALA A 140 11.33 16.19 15.28
N LEU A 141 10.45 16.82 14.48
CA LEU A 141 9.36 17.72 14.87
C LEU A 141 7.99 17.19 14.41
N ASP A 142 7.92 15.90 14.05
CA ASP A 142 6.69 15.27 13.59
C ASP A 142 5.62 15.17 14.69
N MET A 143 4.35 14.99 14.31
CA MET A 143 3.21 14.92 15.24
C MET A 143 3.12 16.14 16.19
N ASN A 144 3.34 17.34 15.65
CA ASN A 144 3.19 18.62 16.34
C ASN A 144 2.05 19.44 15.69
N GLN A 145 1.99 20.76 15.95
CA GLN A 145 0.94 21.66 15.48
C GLN A 145 1.50 22.80 14.60
N LEU A 146 2.66 22.60 13.97
CA LEU A 146 3.30 23.61 13.12
C LEU A 146 2.40 23.94 11.92
N THR A 147 2.09 25.21 11.70
CA THR A 147 1.20 25.64 10.60
C THR A 147 1.92 26.26 9.40
N ASN A 148 3.12 26.80 9.61
CA ASN A 148 3.95 27.49 8.61
C ASN A 148 5.42 27.19 8.87
N ILE A 149 6.23 27.16 7.81
CA ILE A 149 7.70 27.19 7.90
C ILE A 149 8.18 28.49 7.23
N LYS A 150 8.91 29.33 7.95
CA LYS A 150 9.39 30.63 7.49
C LYS A 150 10.84 30.55 6.99
N SER A 151 11.23 31.57 6.24
CA SER A 151 12.63 31.84 5.95
C SER A 151 13.40 32.09 7.27
N ASN A 152 14.50 31.35 7.47
CA ASN A 152 15.39 31.35 8.64
C ASN A 152 14.92 30.61 9.92
N ASP A 153 13.81 29.86 9.91
CA ASP A 153 13.37 29.07 11.09
C ASP A 153 14.38 27.97 11.49
N PHE A 154 15.14 27.43 10.53
CA PHE A 154 16.21 26.44 10.77
C PHE A 154 17.63 27.04 10.73
N GLN A 155 17.76 28.34 10.99
CA GLN A 155 19.05 29.03 10.88
C GLN A 155 20.12 28.43 11.82
N GLY A 156 21.32 28.18 11.28
CA GLY A 156 22.45 27.60 11.99
C GLY A 156 22.46 26.06 12.06
N LEU A 157 21.47 25.37 11.48
CA LEU A 157 21.44 23.89 11.38
C LEU A 157 22.15 23.37 10.12
N GLU A 158 23.34 23.92 9.84
CA GLU A 158 24.09 23.71 8.60
C GLU A 158 24.51 22.24 8.37
N ASN A 159 24.65 21.45 9.44
CA ASN A 159 25.04 20.04 9.40
C ASN A 159 23.84 19.05 9.44
N LEU A 160 22.61 19.55 9.35
CA LEU A 160 21.41 18.72 9.41
C LEU A 160 21.32 17.81 8.16
N GLU A 161 21.24 16.50 8.38
CA GLU A 161 21.10 15.48 7.34
C GLU A 161 19.64 14.97 7.23
N ILE A 162 18.86 14.98 8.32
CA ILE A 162 17.48 14.50 8.37
C ILE A 162 16.58 15.48 9.12
N LEU A 163 15.47 15.89 8.49
CA LEU A 163 14.43 16.74 9.06
C LEU A 163 13.05 16.07 8.88
N ASN A 164 12.38 15.79 10.00
CA ASN A 164 11.02 15.26 10.00
C ASN A 164 10.01 16.31 10.52
N LEU A 165 9.09 16.72 9.65
CA LEU A 165 8.01 17.69 9.88
C LEU A 165 6.63 17.06 9.62
N SER A 166 6.57 15.73 9.51
CA SER A 166 5.36 14.99 9.15
C SER A 166 4.27 15.05 10.23
N ARG A 167 3.00 14.84 9.88
CA ARG A 167 1.86 14.92 10.81
C ARG A 167 1.83 16.25 11.59
N ASN A 168 2.00 17.35 10.87
CA ASN A 168 1.81 18.71 11.38
C ASN A 168 0.57 19.32 10.70
N GLN A 169 0.43 20.65 10.74
CA GLN A 169 -0.66 21.39 10.12
C GLN A 169 -0.11 22.35 9.03
N ILE A 170 1.03 22.01 8.42
CA ILE A 170 1.79 22.91 7.54
C ILE A 170 0.97 23.18 6.29
N THR A 171 0.66 24.45 6.06
CA THR A 171 -0.09 24.94 4.88
C THR A 171 0.78 25.76 3.93
N ASN A 172 1.86 26.35 4.44
CA ASN A 172 2.72 27.25 3.70
C ASN A 172 4.19 27.11 4.13
N ILE A 173 5.07 27.02 3.14
CA ILE A 173 6.53 27.01 3.31
C ILE A 173 7.06 28.24 2.55
N GLU A 174 7.67 29.17 3.26
CA GLU A 174 8.21 30.39 2.66
C GLU A 174 9.41 30.14 1.74
N ARG A 175 9.65 31.09 0.84
CA ARG A 175 10.79 31.05 -0.08
C ARG A 175 12.11 31.11 0.68
N GLY A 176 12.97 30.11 0.46
CA GLY A 176 14.22 29.93 1.17
C GLY A 176 14.08 29.41 2.61
N ALA A 177 12.95 28.80 2.98
CA ALA A 177 12.75 28.14 4.28
C ALA A 177 13.90 27.20 4.67
N PHE A 178 14.44 26.46 3.69
CA PHE A 178 15.48 25.45 3.88
C PHE A 178 16.87 25.87 3.36
N LEU A 179 17.09 27.17 3.10
CA LEU A 179 18.28 27.67 2.36
C LEU A 179 19.63 27.35 3.02
N GLU A 180 19.67 27.27 4.35
CA GLU A 180 20.90 26.94 5.10
C GLU A 180 21.11 25.42 5.28
N LEU A 181 20.12 24.58 4.94
CA LEU A 181 20.15 23.12 5.15
C LEU A 181 20.90 22.38 4.03
N GLY A 182 22.07 22.88 3.64
CA GLY A 182 22.83 22.40 2.48
C GLY A 182 23.31 20.95 2.56
N ASN A 183 23.35 20.35 3.77
CA ASN A 183 23.71 18.94 3.97
C ASN A 183 22.50 17.99 4.07
N LEU A 184 21.27 18.50 3.97
CA LEU A 184 20.06 17.71 4.16
C LEU A 184 19.91 16.65 3.07
N ARG A 185 19.74 15.40 3.50
CA ARG A 185 19.53 14.24 2.62
C ARG A 185 18.09 13.74 2.63
N SER A 186 17.38 13.90 3.75
CA SER A 186 15.99 13.46 3.89
C SER A 186 15.11 14.54 4.51
N LEU A 187 14.03 14.88 3.80
CA LEU A 187 12.97 15.78 4.25
C LEU A 187 11.64 15.03 4.25
N ALA A 188 11.00 14.96 5.40
CA ALA A 188 9.70 14.31 5.56
C ALA A 188 8.61 15.32 5.96
N LEU A 189 7.56 15.39 5.14
CA LEU A 189 6.46 16.35 5.19
C LEU A 189 5.09 15.67 5.03
N TRP A 190 5.01 14.34 5.17
CA TRP A 190 3.77 13.59 4.97
C TRP A 190 2.71 13.91 6.02
N GLY A 191 1.43 13.78 5.69
CA GLY A 191 0.32 14.08 6.62
C GLY A 191 0.27 15.56 7.00
N ASN A 192 0.32 16.46 6.02
CA ASN A 192 0.23 17.91 6.21
C ASN A 192 -0.85 18.49 5.28
N TYR A 193 -0.93 19.82 5.18
CA TYR A 193 -1.91 20.53 4.34
C TYR A 193 -1.24 21.34 3.22
N ILE A 194 -0.12 20.83 2.69
CA ILE A 194 0.64 21.47 1.61
C ILE A 194 -0.13 21.34 0.30
N THR A 195 -0.25 22.44 -0.46
CA THR A 195 -1.06 22.51 -1.68
C THR A 195 -0.26 22.61 -2.99
N ASN A 196 1.05 22.90 -2.91
CA ASN A 196 1.94 23.08 -4.06
C ASN A 196 3.42 22.86 -3.65
N ILE A 197 4.30 22.73 -4.65
CA ILE A 197 5.73 22.49 -4.47
C ILE A 197 6.52 23.64 -5.16
N ASP A 198 6.56 24.84 -4.57
CA ASP A 198 7.38 25.94 -5.14
C ASP A 198 8.88 25.68 -4.91
N PHE A 199 9.65 25.46 -5.98
CA PHE A 199 11.11 25.27 -5.92
C PHE A 199 11.85 26.40 -5.17
N LEU A 200 11.30 27.62 -5.17
CA LEU A 200 11.86 28.75 -4.43
C LEU A 200 11.75 28.57 -2.91
N SER A 201 10.82 27.75 -2.43
CA SER A 201 10.69 27.36 -1.02
C SER A 201 11.68 26.27 -0.62
N TYR A 202 12.11 25.43 -1.57
CA TYR A 202 13.05 24.32 -1.36
C TYR A 202 14.50 24.61 -1.80
N GLY A 203 14.80 25.81 -2.28
CA GLY A 203 16.14 26.21 -2.69
C GLY A 203 17.17 26.05 -1.57
N GLY A 204 18.36 25.53 -1.91
CA GLY A 204 19.45 25.19 -0.97
C GLY A 204 19.59 23.69 -0.70
N LEU A 205 18.56 22.88 -1.01
CA LEU A 205 18.52 21.44 -0.80
C LEU A 205 19.27 20.62 -1.87
N ASP A 206 20.46 21.07 -2.29
CA ASP A 206 21.24 20.51 -3.39
C ASP A 206 21.64 19.03 -3.17
N ASN A 207 21.76 18.59 -1.90
CA ASN A 207 22.15 17.23 -1.51
C ASN A 207 20.96 16.32 -1.14
N LEU A 208 19.71 16.77 -1.34
CA LEU A 208 18.53 16.00 -0.95
C LEU A 208 18.40 14.73 -1.79
N GLN A 209 18.26 13.58 -1.12
CA GLN A 209 18.11 12.24 -1.69
C GLN A 209 16.69 11.71 -1.53
N GLY A 210 15.97 12.14 -0.49
CA GLY A 210 14.61 11.72 -0.19
C GLY A 210 13.69 12.88 0.13
N LEU A 211 12.57 12.96 -0.58
CA LEU A 211 11.47 13.87 -0.29
C LEU A 211 10.18 13.06 -0.12
N THR A 212 9.53 13.21 1.03
CA THR A 212 8.24 12.54 1.30
C THR A 212 7.12 13.54 1.55
N LEU A 213 6.13 13.51 0.68
CA LEU A 213 4.94 14.35 0.67
C LEU A 213 3.58 13.59 0.63
N PRO A 214 3.46 12.28 0.96
CA PRO A 214 2.15 11.64 0.91
C PRO A 214 1.16 12.22 1.93
N GLU A 215 -0.13 11.97 1.75
CA GLU A 215 -1.21 12.51 2.59
C GLU A 215 -1.16 14.05 2.71
N ASN A 216 -1.05 14.74 1.59
CA ASN A 216 -1.11 16.21 1.49
C ASN A 216 -2.26 16.66 0.56
N GLN A 217 -2.32 17.94 0.21
CA GLN A 217 -3.38 18.55 -0.60
C GLN A 217 -2.86 19.06 -1.96
N ILE A 218 -1.79 18.46 -2.49
CA ILE A 218 -1.17 18.85 -3.75
C ILE A 218 -2.07 18.44 -4.91
N THR A 219 -2.51 19.39 -5.75
CA THR A 219 -3.43 19.14 -6.87
C THR A 219 -2.78 19.12 -8.25
N THR A 220 -1.59 19.70 -8.36
CA THR A 220 -0.86 19.94 -9.60
C THR A 220 0.64 19.92 -9.32
N ILE A 221 1.43 19.49 -10.31
CA ILE A 221 2.89 19.61 -10.32
C ILE A 221 3.26 20.48 -11.52
N GLU A 222 3.64 21.73 -11.27
CA GLU A 222 3.99 22.68 -12.33
C GLU A 222 5.41 22.45 -12.86
N HIS A 223 5.68 22.94 -14.07
CA HIS A 223 7.01 22.84 -14.68
C HIS A 223 8.05 23.58 -13.83
N GLY A 224 8.99 22.82 -13.27
CA GLY A 224 10.10 23.34 -12.48
C GLY A 224 9.88 23.31 -10.96
N ASP A 225 8.77 22.76 -10.47
CA ASP A 225 8.52 22.55 -9.03
C ASP A 225 9.67 21.80 -8.32
N PHE A 226 10.31 20.88 -9.03
CA PHE A 226 11.46 20.11 -8.55
C PHE A 226 12.83 20.67 -8.99
N GLN A 227 12.90 21.89 -9.53
CA GLN A 227 14.14 22.47 -10.03
C GLN A 227 15.15 22.72 -8.89
N GLY A 228 16.18 21.89 -8.85
CA GLY A 228 17.27 21.95 -7.86
C GLY A 228 17.56 20.61 -7.19
N PHE A 229 16.59 19.69 -7.16
CA PHE A 229 16.71 18.36 -6.56
C PHE A 229 17.48 17.36 -7.43
N ALA A 230 18.62 17.78 -8.00
CA ALA A 230 19.39 16.98 -8.96
C ALA A 230 19.97 15.67 -8.38
N ASN A 231 20.02 15.53 -7.05
CA ASN A 231 20.50 14.34 -6.34
C ASN A 231 19.36 13.49 -5.73
N LEU A 232 18.10 13.79 -6.02
CA LEU A 232 16.95 13.06 -5.48
C LEU A 232 16.92 11.62 -6.02
N ILE A 233 16.71 10.66 -5.13
CA ILE A 233 16.69 9.22 -5.39
C ILE A 233 15.28 8.65 -5.19
N TRP A 234 14.54 9.13 -4.19
CA TRP A 234 13.14 8.75 -3.98
C TRP A 234 12.23 9.95 -3.73
N LEU A 235 11.05 9.89 -4.36
CA LEU A 235 9.98 10.88 -4.27
C LEU A 235 8.65 10.14 -4.04
N THR A 236 7.96 10.50 -2.96
CA THR A 236 6.65 9.92 -2.58
C THR A 236 5.61 11.04 -2.51
N LEU A 237 4.52 10.87 -3.25
CA LEU A 237 3.45 11.86 -3.49
C LEU A 237 2.05 11.23 -3.33
N ASP A 238 1.99 10.07 -2.69
CA ASP A 238 0.81 9.22 -2.58
C ASP A 238 -0.32 9.88 -1.76
N GLY A 239 -1.58 9.55 -2.03
CA GLY A 239 -2.69 10.11 -1.23
C GLY A 239 -2.83 11.63 -1.33
N ASN A 240 -2.51 12.21 -2.50
CA ASN A 240 -2.69 13.63 -2.80
C ASN A 240 -3.89 13.84 -3.76
N GLY A 241 -4.08 15.07 -4.24
CA GLY A 241 -5.15 15.44 -5.17
C GLY A 241 -4.69 15.60 -6.62
N ILE A 242 -3.55 15.02 -7.02
CA ILE A 242 -2.93 15.29 -8.33
C ILE A 242 -3.83 14.75 -9.44
N THR A 243 -4.24 15.61 -10.38
CA THR A 243 -5.23 15.26 -11.41
C THR A 243 -4.64 14.87 -12.77
N ASN A 244 -3.43 15.35 -13.09
CA ASN A 244 -2.75 15.09 -14.35
C ASN A 244 -1.23 15.19 -14.14
N ILE A 245 -0.45 14.53 -15.00
CA ILE A 245 1.00 14.74 -15.08
C ILE A 245 1.30 15.49 -16.38
N GLU A 246 1.85 16.70 -16.26
CA GLU A 246 2.15 17.56 -17.41
C GLU A 246 3.58 17.33 -17.95
N GLY A 247 3.80 17.74 -19.19
CA GLY A 247 5.11 17.68 -19.83
C GLY A 247 6.13 18.54 -19.06
N GLY A 248 7.07 17.89 -18.38
CA GLY A 248 8.09 18.55 -17.57
C GLY A 248 7.73 18.81 -16.11
N SER A 249 6.66 18.19 -15.58
CA SER A 249 6.40 18.14 -14.13
C SER A 249 7.58 17.59 -13.32
N PHE A 250 8.44 16.76 -13.90
CA PHE A 250 9.62 16.16 -13.25
C PHE A 250 10.97 16.59 -13.85
N ASP A 251 11.03 17.81 -14.42
CA ASP A 251 12.25 18.35 -15.04
C ASP A 251 13.45 18.39 -14.06
N GLY A 252 14.59 17.82 -14.49
CA GLY A 252 15.85 17.81 -13.74
C GLY A 252 16.04 16.68 -12.72
N LEU A 253 15.07 15.77 -12.58
CA LEU A 253 15.15 14.60 -11.69
C LEU A 253 15.90 13.40 -12.32
N ASP A 254 17.05 13.65 -12.97
CA ASP A 254 17.84 12.64 -13.70
C ASP A 254 18.29 11.44 -12.86
N ASN A 255 18.47 11.62 -11.55
CA ASN A 255 18.94 10.59 -10.61
C ASN A 255 17.82 9.85 -9.88
N LEU A 256 16.55 10.20 -10.10
CA LEU A 256 15.42 9.60 -9.39
C LEU A 256 15.30 8.11 -9.75
N GLY A 257 15.33 7.25 -8.73
CA GLY A 257 15.15 5.80 -8.86
C GLY A 257 13.74 5.33 -8.52
N VAL A 258 13.09 5.98 -7.55
CA VAL A 258 11.74 5.62 -7.07
C VAL A 258 10.81 6.82 -7.15
N LEU A 259 9.70 6.66 -7.87
CA LEU A 259 8.59 7.61 -7.92
C LEU A 259 7.29 6.88 -7.57
N THR A 260 6.55 7.42 -6.62
CA THR A 260 5.29 6.85 -6.11
C THR A 260 4.24 7.95 -6.08
N LEU A 261 3.13 7.70 -6.76
CA LEU A 261 2.02 8.62 -7.06
C LEU A 261 0.67 7.91 -6.82
N SER A 262 0.65 6.86 -6.00
CA SER A 262 -0.55 6.06 -5.75
C SER A 262 -1.65 6.88 -5.06
N LYS A 263 -2.90 6.41 -5.09
CA LYS A 263 -4.02 7.05 -4.35
C LYS A 263 -4.20 8.54 -4.70
N ASN A 264 -4.03 8.89 -5.97
CA ASN A 264 -4.22 10.23 -6.50
C ASN A 264 -5.45 10.27 -7.44
N GLN A 265 -5.60 11.33 -8.23
CA GLN A 265 -6.74 11.52 -9.15
C GLN A 265 -6.25 11.61 -10.61
N ILE A 266 -5.11 10.99 -10.92
CA ILE A 266 -4.41 11.16 -12.20
C ILE A 266 -5.24 10.51 -13.31
N ALA A 267 -5.84 11.36 -14.15
CA ALA A 267 -6.70 10.94 -15.26
C ALA A 267 -6.00 10.97 -16.63
N SER A 268 -4.86 11.66 -16.73
CA SER A 268 -4.03 11.68 -17.93
C SER A 268 -2.55 11.95 -17.64
N ILE A 269 -1.71 11.39 -18.50
CA ILE A 269 -0.26 11.60 -18.58
C ILE A 269 0.00 12.35 -19.88
N SER A 270 0.92 13.31 -19.86
CA SER A 270 1.31 14.06 -21.06
C SER A 270 2.53 13.45 -21.75
N GLN A 271 2.62 13.62 -23.07
CA GLN A 271 3.86 13.41 -23.81
C GLN A 271 5.05 14.10 -23.11
N ASP A 272 6.19 13.39 -23.02
CA ASP A 272 7.41 13.80 -22.32
C ASP A 272 7.30 13.99 -20.78
N ALA A 273 6.17 13.64 -20.13
CA ALA A 273 5.99 13.76 -18.66
C ALA A 273 7.17 13.18 -17.84
N PHE A 274 7.65 11.99 -18.22
CA PHE A 274 8.74 11.29 -17.53
C PHE A 274 10.10 11.38 -18.25
N ARG A 275 10.26 12.31 -19.21
CA ARG A 275 11.43 12.38 -20.11
C ARG A 275 12.79 12.54 -19.40
N TRP A 276 12.79 13.10 -18.20
CA TRP A 276 14.01 13.30 -17.42
C TRP A 276 14.33 12.16 -16.46
N LEU A 277 13.39 11.24 -16.19
CA LEU A 277 13.51 10.18 -15.19
C LEU A 277 14.35 8.98 -15.69
N LYS A 278 15.58 9.26 -16.13
CA LYS A 278 16.45 8.31 -16.85
C LYS A 278 16.91 7.14 -15.98
N ASN A 279 17.05 7.34 -14.67
CA ASN A 279 17.49 6.32 -13.72
C ASN A 279 16.34 5.64 -12.97
N LEU A 280 15.08 5.91 -13.34
CA LEU A 280 13.91 5.40 -12.64
C LEU A 280 13.83 3.87 -12.78
N THR A 281 13.68 3.18 -11.65
CA THR A 281 13.55 1.72 -11.57
C THR A 281 12.18 1.30 -11.05
N LEU A 282 11.50 2.14 -10.26
CA LEU A 282 10.13 1.91 -9.77
C LEU A 282 9.25 3.14 -10.05
N LEU A 283 8.10 2.88 -10.68
CA LEU A 283 7.03 3.85 -10.87
C LEU A 283 5.72 3.24 -10.35
N ASP A 284 5.12 3.86 -9.35
CA ASP A 284 3.78 3.51 -8.87
C ASP A 284 2.77 4.59 -9.25
N LEU A 285 1.74 4.17 -9.99
CA LEU A 285 0.59 4.95 -10.44
C LEU A 285 -0.72 4.22 -10.09
N SER A 286 -0.71 3.30 -9.11
CA SER A 286 -1.90 2.57 -8.68
C SER A 286 -2.95 3.46 -8.02
N GLU A 287 -4.19 2.98 -7.92
CA GLU A 287 -5.30 3.70 -7.28
C GLU A 287 -5.46 5.14 -7.83
N ASN A 288 -5.57 5.25 -9.15
CA ASN A 288 -5.69 6.50 -9.91
C ASN A 288 -6.85 6.39 -10.93
N GLN A 289 -6.97 7.37 -11.84
CA GLN A 289 -8.11 7.49 -12.76
C GLN A 289 -7.69 7.34 -14.24
N LEU A 290 -6.59 6.63 -14.51
CA LEU A 290 -6.07 6.46 -15.87
C LEU A 290 -7.04 5.62 -16.71
N THR A 291 -7.63 6.24 -17.74
CA THR A 291 -8.59 5.56 -18.63
C THR A 291 -7.97 4.97 -19.89
N ARG A 292 -6.74 5.38 -20.24
CA ARG A 292 -5.97 4.85 -21.36
C ARG A 292 -4.48 5.01 -21.12
N ILE A 293 -3.70 4.19 -21.81
CA ILE A 293 -2.24 4.33 -21.91
C ILE A 293 -1.87 4.51 -23.39
N GLU A 294 -1.15 5.58 -23.72
CA GLU A 294 -0.73 5.96 -25.07
C GLU A 294 0.70 5.47 -25.38
N SER A 295 1.09 5.49 -26.66
CA SER A 295 2.34 4.86 -27.14
C SER A 295 3.63 5.52 -26.63
N ASP A 296 3.51 6.74 -26.10
CA ASP A 296 4.60 7.63 -25.70
C ASP A 296 4.63 7.97 -24.20
N ASP A 297 3.59 7.60 -23.42
CA ASP A 297 3.51 7.86 -21.97
C ASP A 297 4.78 7.43 -21.22
N PHE A 298 5.26 6.21 -21.50
CA PHE A 298 6.39 5.59 -20.80
C PHE A 298 7.61 5.37 -21.71
N GLN A 299 7.64 5.95 -22.92
CA GLN A 299 8.64 5.65 -23.95
C GLN A 299 10.09 5.95 -23.52
N THR A 300 10.29 6.87 -22.57
CA THR A 300 11.62 7.33 -22.13
C THR A 300 12.21 6.53 -20.97
N LEU A 301 11.43 5.65 -20.33
CA LEU A 301 11.78 4.95 -19.09
C LEU A 301 12.61 3.67 -19.33
N GLU A 302 13.75 3.77 -20.03
CA GLU A 302 14.52 2.59 -20.48
C GLU A 302 15.04 1.68 -19.35
N ASN A 303 15.22 2.21 -18.14
CA ASN A 303 15.75 1.51 -16.96
C ASN A 303 14.68 1.05 -15.96
N LEU A 304 13.40 1.27 -16.24
CA LEU A 304 12.32 0.89 -15.32
C LEU A 304 12.28 -0.63 -15.15
N LEU A 305 12.18 -1.09 -13.89
CA LEU A 305 12.12 -2.50 -13.50
C LEU A 305 10.72 -2.90 -13.04
N SER A 306 10.00 -1.99 -12.37
CA SER A 306 8.63 -2.20 -11.90
C SER A 306 7.73 -1.03 -12.28
N LEU A 307 6.58 -1.34 -12.87
CA LEU A 307 5.48 -0.40 -13.12
C LEU A 307 4.21 -0.93 -12.45
N ASN A 308 3.66 -0.17 -11.52
CA ASN A 308 2.36 -0.48 -10.91
C ASN A 308 1.29 0.46 -11.47
N LEU A 309 0.26 -0.12 -12.09
CA LEU A 309 -0.92 0.57 -12.64
C LEU A 309 -2.23 -0.02 -12.07
N ALA A 310 -2.16 -0.82 -11.00
CA ALA A 310 -3.32 -1.46 -10.37
C ALA A 310 -4.41 -0.45 -9.97
N HIS A 311 -5.67 -0.90 -9.95
CA HIS A 311 -6.83 -0.11 -9.55
C HIS A 311 -6.95 1.24 -10.29
N ASN A 312 -6.84 1.18 -11.62
CA ASN A 312 -7.14 2.28 -12.54
C ASN A 312 -8.25 1.88 -13.53
N ASP A 313 -9.03 2.84 -14.03
CA ASP A 313 -10.10 2.64 -15.02
C ASP A 313 -9.60 2.36 -16.46
N ILE A 314 -8.46 1.67 -16.64
CA ILE A 314 -7.78 1.53 -17.94
C ILE A 314 -8.67 0.72 -18.90
N ALA A 315 -9.19 1.40 -19.92
CA ALA A 315 -10.12 0.85 -20.92
C ALA A 315 -9.49 0.68 -22.32
N SER A 316 -8.25 1.15 -22.52
CA SER A 316 -7.51 0.94 -23.77
C SER A 316 -6.00 1.18 -23.59
N ILE A 317 -5.17 0.32 -24.15
CA ILE A 317 -3.71 0.51 -24.22
C ILE A 317 -3.29 0.52 -25.69
N GLN A 318 -2.53 1.52 -26.09
CA GLN A 318 -2.08 1.69 -27.48
C GLN A 318 -0.92 0.75 -27.82
N ASP A 319 -0.88 0.28 -29.07
CA ASP A 319 0.25 -0.44 -29.65
C ASP A 319 1.58 0.28 -29.35
N GLY A 320 2.47 -0.42 -28.63
CA GLY A 320 3.79 0.09 -28.28
C GLY A 320 3.89 0.93 -27.00
N ALA A 321 2.82 1.07 -26.20
CA ALA A 321 2.81 1.79 -24.91
C ALA A 321 4.05 1.59 -24.01
N PHE A 322 4.54 0.35 -23.90
CA PHE A 322 5.71 0.02 -23.06
C PHE A 322 6.99 -0.27 -23.86
N ARG A 323 7.03 0.04 -25.17
CA ARG A 323 8.16 -0.23 -26.10
C ARG A 323 9.49 0.39 -25.66
N GLY A 324 9.44 1.46 -24.86
CA GLY A 324 10.61 2.11 -24.30
C GLY A 324 11.28 1.36 -23.15
N MET A 325 10.51 0.60 -22.37
CA MET A 325 10.91 0.08 -21.06
C MET A 325 11.65 -1.26 -21.18
N ARG A 326 12.87 -1.21 -21.72
CA ARG A 326 13.67 -2.41 -22.05
C ARG A 326 14.12 -3.24 -20.85
N SER A 327 14.02 -2.70 -19.63
CA SER A 327 14.47 -3.34 -18.40
C SER A 327 13.30 -3.85 -17.53
N LEU A 328 12.06 -3.68 -17.98
CA LEU A 328 10.86 -3.91 -17.18
C LEU A 328 10.67 -5.40 -16.88
N SER A 329 10.69 -5.75 -15.61
CA SER A 329 10.55 -7.14 -15.13
C SER A 329 9.22 -7.41 -14.44
N SER A 330 8.57 -6.36 -13.90
CA SER A 330 7.27 -6.42 -13.22
C SER A 330 6.31 -5.38 -13.78
N LEU A 331 5.10 -5.83 -14.15
CA LEU A 331 3.98 -4.96 -14.50
C LEU A 331 2.71 -5.45 -13.78
N ASP A 332 2.12 -4.56 -12.98
CA ASP A 332 0.82 -4.78 -12.35
C ASP A 332 -0.25 -3.94 -13.06
N LEU A 333 -1.35 -4.58 -13.46
CA LEU A 333 -2.51 -3.99 -14.15
C LEU A 333 -3.84 -4.41 -13.50
N ARG A 334 -3.81 -4.86 -12.24
CA ARG A 334 -5.00 -5.37 -11.52
C ARG A 334 -6.18 -4.39 -11.54
N GLY A 335 -7.40 -4.92 -11.64
CA GLY A 335 -8.63 -4.11 -11.58
C GLY A 335 -8.92 -3.20 -12.78
N GLY A 336 -8.20 -3.33 -13.90
CA GLY A 336 -8.48 -2.61 -15.16
C GLY A 336 -9.40 -3.38 -16.13
N HIS A 337 -10.00 -2.68 -17.11
CA HIS A 337 -10.88 -3.26 -18.13
C HIS A 337 -10.18 -3.35 -19.50
N LEU A 338 -9.29 -4.33 -19.65
CA LEU A 338 -8.21 -4.32 -20.67
C LEU A 338 -8.58 -4.99 -22.01
N PRO A 339 -8.72 -4.25 -23.13
CA PRO A 339 -8.51 -4.81 -24.45
C PRO A 339 -7.01 -5.09 -24.69
N GLY A 340 -6.70 -6.08 -25.55
CA GLY A 340 -5.33 -6.61 -25.74
C GLY A 340 -4.23 -5.56 -26.05
N VAL A 341 -3.07 -5.73 -25.39
CA VAL A 341 -1.91 -4.80 -25.32
C VAL A 341 -0.81 -5.20 -26.33
N ASN A 342 0.48 -4.84 -26.17
CA ASN A 342 1.63 -5.72 -26.49
C ASN A 342 2.99 -5.31 -25.97
N ASN A 343 3.61 -6.10 -25.07
CA ASN A 343 5.01 -5.93 -24.67
C ASN A 343 5.66 -7.22 -24.13
N PRO A 344 7.02 -7.30 -24.08
CA PRO A 344 7.76 -8.47 -23.63
C PRO A 344 8.05 -8.44 -22.11
N PHE A 345 7.35 -9.26 -21.31
CA PHE A 345 7.47 -9.26 -19.84
C PHE A 345 8.03 -10.58 -19.28
N THR A 346 8.66 -10.52 -18.11
CA THR A 346 9.09 -11.71 -17.33
C THR A 346 8.11 -12.12 -16.23
N VAL A 347 7.36 -11.16 -15.67
CA VAL A 347 6.24 -11.39 -14.75
C VAL A 347 5.07 -10.54 -15.24
N LEU A 348 3.88 -11.13 -15.27
CA LEU A 348 2.67 -10.49 -15.79
C LEU A 348 1.48 -10.87 -14.91
N ASN A 349 0.96 -9.89 -14.17
CA ASN A 349 -0.22 -10.05 -13.33
C ASN A 349 -1.44 -9.45 -14.04
N PHE A 350 -2.45 -10.29 -14.33
CA PHE A 350 -3.73 -9.91 -14.93
C PHE A 350 -4.91 -10.15 -13.98
N ASP A 351 -4.65 -10.19 -12.67
CA ASP A 351 -5.68 -10.46 -11.67
C ASP A 351 -6.87 -9.46 -11.78
N GLY A 352 -8.08 -10.01 -11.83
CA GLY A 352 -9.35 -9.31 -12.10
C GLY A 352 -9.57 -8.76 -13.53
N ALA A 353 -8.71 -9.03 -14.50
CA ALA A 353 -8.81 -8.43 -15.85
C ALA A 353 -9.75 -9.18 -16.82
N THR A 354 -10.60 -8.43 -17.53
CA THR A 354 -11.53 -8.96 -18.57
C THR A 354 -10.99 -8.73 -19.99
N PHE A 355 -10.97 -9.77 -20.84
CA PHE A 355 -10.47 -9.71 -22.22
C PHE A 355 -11.47 -10.26 -23.27
N ASP A 356 -12.01 -9.38 -24.11
CA ASP A 356 -12.95 -9.76 -25.18
C ASP A 356 -12.29 -10.54 -26.35
N SER A 357 -11.00 -10.33 -26.63
CA SER A 357 -10.25 -11.03 -27.69
C SER A 357 -8.75 -10.79 -27.58
N LEU A 358 -7.95 -11.85 -27.53
CA LEU A 358 -6.51 -11.82 -27.83
C LEU A 358 -6.25 -12.54 -29.17
N GLU A 359 -5.37 -11.98 -30.01
CA GLU A 359 -4.98 -12.60 -31.29
C GLU A 359 -3.59 -13.27 -31.20
N PRO A 360 -3.37 -14.43 -31.84
CA PRO A 360 -2.07 -15.10 -31.83
C PRO A 360 -1.00 -14.32 -32.61
N CYS A 361 0.25 -14.41 -32.15
CA CYS A 361 1.41 -13.72 -32.74
C CYS A 361 1.79 -14.24 -34.14
N THR A 362 1.08 -13.78 -35.17
CA THR A 362 1.25 -14.22 -36.58
C THR A 362 2.50 -13.62 -37.25
N PHE A 363 3.69 -14.12 -36.92
CA PHE A 363 4.97 -13.66 -37.47
C PHE A 363 5.03 -13.62 -39.01
N THR A 364 4.83 -12.43 -39.59
CA THR A 364 5.22 -12.09 -40.98
C THR A 364 5.68 -10.64 -41.08
N GLU A 365 6.96 -10.48 -41.43
CA GLU A 365 7.66 -9.31 -41.99
C GLU A 365 7.52 -7.92 -41.31
N PHE A 366 8.65 -7.49 -40.71
CA PHE A 366 9.08 -6.09 -40.50
C PHE A 366 8.07 -5.04 -40.00
N GLY A 367 7.97 -4.91 -38.67
CA GLY A 367 7.41 -3.74 -37.98
C GLY A 367 6.29 -4.06 -36.99
N ASP A 368 6.21 -3.26 -35.92
CA ASP A 368 5.07 -2.88 -35.06
C ASP A 368 3.96 -3.93 -34.80
N ARG A 369 3.70 -4.32 -33.53
CA ARG A 369 2.59 -5.24 -33.18
C ARG A 369 1.91 -5.07 -31.82
N GLY A 370 0.63 -5.48 -31.82
CA GLY A 370 -0.27 -5.96 -30.75
C GLY A 370 0.01 -7.40 -30.23
N LEU A 371 -0.78 -7.87 -29.24
CA LEU A 371 -0.29 -8.66 -28.08
C LEU A 371 0.52 -9.93 -28.38
N CYS A 372 1.55 -10.12 -27.56
CA CYS A 372 2.35 -11.32 -27.51
C CYS A 372 2.97 -11.52 -26.11
N VAL A 373 2.47 -12.54 -25.40
CA VAL A 373 3.28 -13.21 -24.38
C VAL A 373 4.51 -13.82 -25.08
N ASN A 374 5.62 -14.03 -24.37
CA ASN A 374 6.83 -14.55 -25.02
C ASN A 374 7.61 -15.54 -24.15
N ASP A 375 8.62 -16.13 -24.77
CA ASP A 375 9.53 -17.14 -24.21
C ASP A 375 10.37 -16.66 -23.00
N PHE A 376 10.15 -15.44 -22.48
CA PHE A 376 10.80 -14.93 -21.26
C PHE A 376 9.86 -14.85 -20.05
N LEU A 377 8.55 -15.08 -20.20
CA LEU A 377 7.63 -15.06 -19.07
C LEU A 377 7.91 -16.24 -18.13
N THR A 378 8.24 -15.96 -16.87
CA THR A 378 8.50 -16.96 -15.83
C THR A 378 7.34 -17.13 -14.85
N ALA A 379 6.49 -16.11 -14.68
CA ALA A 379 5.30 -16.20 -13.83
C ALA A 379 4.10 -15.49 -14.45
N LEU A 380 2.92 -16.10 -14.31
CA LEU A 380 1.65 -15.65 -14.88
C LEU A 380 0.53 -15.78 -13.83
N THR A 381 -0.13 -14.67 -13.50
CA THR A 381 -1.32 -14.67 -12.64
C THR A 381 -2.54 -14.27 -13.49
N LEU A 382 -3.56 -15.14 -13.51
CA LEU A 382 -4.84 -14.96 -14.21
C LEU A 382 -6.02 -15.07 -13.22
N ASP A 383 -5.79 -14.70 -11.97
CA ASP A 383 -6.79 -14.82 -10.91
C ASP A 383 -7.97 -13.86 -11.20
N ASP A 384 -9.21 -14.28 -10.92
CA ASP A 384 -10.47 -13.61 -11.28
C ASP A 384 -10.60 -13.06 -12.72
N ALA A 385 -9.72 -13.48 -13.64
CA ALA A 385 -9.71 -12.99 -15.00
C ALA A 385 -10.91 -13.55 -15.79
N VAL A 386 -11.37 -12.78 -16.78
CA VAL A 386 -12.47 -13.19 -17.67
C VAL A 386 -11.95 -13.27 -19.10
N LEU A 387 -11.67 -14.47 -19.59
CA LEU A 387 -11.04 -14.71 -20.90
C LEU A 387 -12.02 -15.32 -21.91
N SER A 388 -11.89 -15.00 -23.20
CA SER A 388 -12.40 -15.94 -24.22
C SER A 388 -11.49 -17.17 -24.29
N ASN A 389 -12.03 -18.34 -24.65
CA ASN A 389 -11.22 -19.55 -24.84
C ASN A 389 -10.14 -19.35 -25.91
N ALA A 390 -10.46 -18.60 -26.97
CA ALA A 390 -9.47 -18.17 -27.96
C ALA A 390 -8.36 -17.29 -27.35
N SER A 391 -8.70 -16.41 -26.42
CA SER A 391 -7.72 -15.58 -25.70
C SER A 391 -6.78 -16.42 -24.84
N PHE A 392 -7.30 -17.43 -24.14
CA PHE A 392 -6.53 -18.32 -23.29
C PHE A 392 -5.57 -19.21 -24.10
N GLU A 393 -6.03 -19.84 -25.19
CA GLU A 393 -5.16 -20.61 -26.10
C GLU A 393 -4.02 -19.76 -26.71
N VAL A 394 -4.25 -18.47 -26.94
CA VAL A 394 -3.21 -17.52 -27.38
C VAL A 394 -2.15 -17.29 -26.31
N ILE A 395 -2.53 -17.20 -25.03
CA ILE A 395 -1.59 -17.11 -23.90
C ILE A 395 -0.77 -18.41 -23.83
N LEU A 396 -1.42 -19.57 -23.84
CA LEU A 396 -0.75 -20.89 -23.71
C LEU A 396 0.24 -21.20 -24.83
N HIS A 397 -0.06 -20.79 -26.07
CA HIS A 397 0.82 -21.03 -27.22
C HIS A 397 2.08 -20.16 -27.27
N ALA A 398 2.20 -19.19 -26.36
CA ALA A 398 3.21 -18.14 -26.40
C ALA A 398 4.17 -18.18 -25.19
N THR A 399 4.17 -19.30 -24.44
CA THR A 399 4.81 -19.43 -23.12
C THR A 399 5.63 -20.71 -22.98
N GLU A 400 6.89 -20.71 -23.44
CA GLU A 400 7.79 -21.87 -23.27
C GLU A 400 8.58 -21.90 -21.93
N SER A 401 8.60 -20.78 -21.18
CA SER A 401 9.49 -20.58 -20.01
C SER A 401 8.80 -20.34 -18.66
N ILE A 402 7.47 -20.46 -18.57
CA ILE A 402 6.75 -20.23 -17.31
C ILE A 402 7.11 -21.31 -16.29
N THR A 403 7.47 -20.89 -15.07
CA THR A 403 7.66 -21.78 -13.91
C THR A 403 6.43 -21.81 -13.00
N ASN A 404 5.70 -20.71 -12.83
CA ASN A 404 4.57 -20.63 -11.89
C ASN A 404 3.33 -19.99 -12.54
N VAL A 405 2.15 -20.53 -12.28
CA VAL A 405 0.86 -20.01 -12.76
C VAL A 405 -0.17 -19.93 -11.64
N SER A 406 -0.98 -18.87 -11.62
CA SER A 406 -2.20 -18.78 -10.80
C SER A 406 -3.43 -18.61 -11.72
N LEU A 407 -4.51 -19.36 -11.45
CA LEU A 407 -5.78 -19.38 -12.20
C LEU A 407 -7.02 -19.31 -11.27
N VAL A 408 -6.88 -18.78 -10.06
CA VAL A 408 -7.91 -18.78 -9.00
C VAL A 408 -9.09 -17.92 -9.43
N GLY A 409 -10.30 -18.49 -9.58
CA GLY A 409 -11.46 -17.70 -10.01
C GLY A 409 -11.50 -17.39 -11.51
N LEU A 410 -10.52 -17.87 -12.28
CA LEU A 410 -10.47 -17.73 -13.74
C LEU A 410 -11.78 -18.20 -14.38
N SER A 411 -12.44 -17.30 -15.09
CA SER A 411 -13.70 -17.54 -15.78
C SER A 411 -13.60 -17.29 -17.28
N PHE A 412 -14.53 -17.88 -18.03
CA PHE A 412 -14.54 -17.78 -19.49
C PHE A 412 -15.80 -17.05 -19.98
N SER A 413 -15.61 -16.03 -20.82
CA SER A 413 -16.69 -15.23 -21.41
C SER A 413 -17.50 -16.01 -22.46
N ASP A 414 -16.96 -17.12 -22.96
CA ASP A 414 -17.58 -18.02 -23.94
C ASP A 414 -17.73 -19.46 -23.40
N THR A 415 -16.96 -20.42 -23.92
CA THR A 415 -17.01 -21.84 -23.53
C THR A 415 -15.69 -22.22 -22.91
N ASN A 416 -15.71 -22.68 -21.65
CA ASN A 416 -14.53 -23.17 -20.94
C ASN A 416 -13.69 -24.15 -21.81
N PRO A 417 -12.35 -24.16 -21.66
CA PRO A 417 -11.45 -25.07 -22.38
C PRO A 417 -11.87 -26.54 -22.23
N THR A 418 -11.64 -27.33 -23.28
CA THR A 418 -11.97 -28.77 -23.25
C THR A 418 -11.00 -29.61 -22.43
N ASP A 419 -9.75 -29.14 -22.32
CA ASP A 419 -8.67 -29.67 -21.49
C ASP A 419 -7.66 -28.54 -21.21
N LEU A 420 -6.73 -28.75 -20.29
CA LEU A 420 -5.62 -27.84 -19.96
C LEU A 420 -4.26 -28.44 -20.37
N SER A 421 -4.25 -29.41 -21.30
CA SER A 421 -3.07 -30.21 -21.61
C SER A 421 -1.94 -29.40 -22.26
N SER A 422 -2.29 -28.33 -22.99
CA SER A 422 -1.34 -27.34 -23.53
C SER A 422 -0.59 -26.62 -22.40
N LEU A 423 -1.29 -26.18 -21.36
CA LEU A 423 -0.71 -25.48 -20.19
C LEU A 423 0.18 -26.42 -19.37
N LEU A 424 -0.39 -27.56 -18.95
CA LEU A 424 0.28 -28.55 -18.10
C LEU A 424 1.37 -29.35 -18.83
N GLY A 425 1.54 -29.09 -20.13
CA GLY A 425 2.56 -29.62 -21.02
C GLY A 425 3.85 -28.78 -21.10
N ILE A 426 3.86 -27.54 -20.60
CA ILE A 426 5.04 -26.67 -20.57
C ILE A 426 6.18 -27.33 -19.77
N GLU A 427 7.38 -27.46 -20.36
CA GLU A 427 8.50 -28.21 -19.74
C GLU A 427 9.06 -27.53 -18.48
N THR A 428 8.94 -26.21 -18.39
CA THR A 428 9.47 -25.36 -17.30
C THR A 428 8.50 -25.17 -16.13
N LEU A 429 7.23 -25.58 -16.27
CA LEU A 429 6.16 -25.30 -15.31
C LEU A 429 6.30 -26.17 -14.05
N GLU A 430 6.66 -25.55 -12.92
CA GLU A 430 6.88 -26.17 -11.61
C GLU A 430 5.63 -26.07 -10.71
N SER A 431 4.88 -24.96 -10.72
CA SER A 431 3.69 -24.80 -9.84
C SER A 431 2.46 -24.21 -10.53
N VAL A 432 1.29 -24.64 -10.07
CA VAL A 432 -0.02 -24.08 -10.46
C VAL A 432 -0.91 -23.86 -9.23
N ARG A 433 -1.40 -22.65 -9.01
CA ARG A 433 -2.42 -22.29 -8.00
C ARG A 433 -3.78 -22.15 -8.69
N VAL A 434 -4.84 -22.70 -8.11
CA VAL A 434 -6.21 -22.74 -8.69
C VAL A 434 -7.29 -22.63 -7.61
N ASP A 435 -8.54 -22.38 -7.97
CA ASP A 435 -9.69 -22.57 -7.06
C ASP A 435 -10.18 -24.04 -7.01
N GLU A 436 -10.98 -24.39 -6.00
CA GLU A 436 -11.54 -25.73 -5.80
C GLU A 436 -12.41 -26.18 -7.00
N SER A 437 -13.12 -25.25 -7.65
CA SER A 437 -14.05 -25.56 -8.74
C SER A 437 -13.32 -25.88 -10.06
N LEU A 438 -12.25 -25.15 -10.36
CA LEU A 438 -11.37 -25.37 -11.49
C LEU A 438 -10.56 -26.64 -11.30
N PHE A 439 -10.04 -26.88 -10.09
CA PHE A 439 -9.39 -28.13 -9.73
C PHE A 439 -10.32 -29.32 -9.92
N ALA A 440 -11.56 -29.26 -9.41
CA ALA A 440 -12.52 -30.35 -9.56
C ALA A 440 -12.82 -30.67 -11.04
N ARG A 441 -12.94 -29.63 -11.88
CA ARG A 441 -13.25 -29.75 -13.31
C ARG A 441 -12.15 -30.48 -14.11
N TYR A 442 -10.88 -30.15 -13.88
CA TYR A 442 -9.73 -30.72 -14.60
C TYR A 442 -8.85 -31.63 -13.71
N SER A 443 -9.43 -32.17 -12.64
CA SER A 443 -8.74 -32.94 -11.58
C SER A 443 -7.80 -34.02 -12.10
N GLY A 444 -8.22 -34.80 -13.10
CA GLY A 444 -7.38 -35.85 -13.70
C GLY A 444 -6.13 -35.33 -14.43
N GLU A 445 -6.12 -34.08 -14.88
CA GLU A 445 -4.98 -33.43 -15.53
C GLU A 445 -4.05 -32.80 -14.50
N PHE A 446 -4.61 -32.10 -13.49
CA PHE A 446 -3.83 -31.57 -12.37
C PHE A 446 -3.17 -32.68 -11.55
N ASP A 447 -3.85 -33.81 -11.31
CA ASP A 447 -3.23 -34.99 -10.67
C ASP A 447 -2.09 -35.58 -11.51
N ALA A 448 -2.25 -35.62 -12.85
CA ALA A 448 -1.20 -36.09 -13.75
C ALA A 448 0.01 -35.14 -13.80
N PHE A 449 -0.21 -33.83 -13.61
CA PHE A 449 0.84 -32.83 -13.46
C PHE A 449 1.54 -32.95 -12.10
N ALA A 450 0.81 -32.95 -10.98
CA ALA A 450 1.34 -33.08 -9.62
C ALA A 450 2.05 -34.42 -9.35
N ALA A 451 1.79 -35.46 -10.15
CA ALA A 451 2.51 -36.73 -10.10
C ALA A 451 3.95 -36.66 -10.66
N LYS A 452 4.33 -35.58 -11.36
CA LYS A 452 5.70 -35.35 -11.85
C LYS A 452 6.59 -34.85 -10.70
N LEU A 453 7.85 -35.27 -10.65
CA LEU A 453 8.77 -34.89 -9.58
C LEU A 453 9.14 -33.40 -9.68
N GLY A 454 8.88 -32.64 -8.62
CA GLY A 454 9.14 -31.20 -8.56
C GLY A 454 7.96 -30.33 -8.99
N HIS A 455 6.84 -30.94 -9.42
CA HIS A 455 5.64 -30.22 -9.81
C HIS A 455 4.65 -30.15 -8.64
N THR A 456 4.00 -28.99 -8.44
CA THR A 456 3.01 -28.77 -7.39
C THR A 456 1.71 -28.18 -7.96
N VAL A 457 0.59 -28.57 -7.35
CA VAL A 457 -0.71 -27.91 -7.55
C VAL A 457 -1.26 -27.58 -6.18
N SER A 458 -1.58 -26.31 -5.93
CA SER A 458 -2.23 -25.83 -4.71
C SER A 458 -3.63 -25.32 -5.04
N VAL A 459 -4.56 -25.53 -4.11
CA VAL A 459 -5.86 -24.86 -4.13
C VAL A 459 -5.72 -23.60 -3.27
N ALA A 460 -6.14 -22.44 -3.77
CA ALA A 460 -6.12 -21.21 -2.97
C ALA A 460 -7.10 -21.35 -1.80
N GLY A 461 -6.65 -21.05 -0.58
CA GLY A 461 -7.44 -21.22 0.65
C GLY A 461 -7.43 -22.64 1.24
N ASP A 462 -6.80 -23.63 0.60
CA ASP A 462 -6.53 -24.96 1.15
C ASP A 462 -5.20 -24.92 1.91
N PHE A 463 -5.26 -24.77 3.24
CA PHE A 463 -4.07 -24.58 4.06
C PHE A 463 -3.54 -25.90 4.65
N ASP A 464 -4.39 -26.91 4.79
CA ASP A 464 -3.95 -28.25 5.23
C ASP A 464 -3.48 -29.17 4.08
N GLY A 465 -3.75 -28.80 2.84
CA GLY A 465 -3.34 -29.50 1.62
C GLY A 465 -4.24 -30.66 1.22
N ASN A 466 -5.47 -30.74 1.75
CA ASN A 466 -6.45 -31.78 1.42
C ASN A 466 -7.19 -31.53 0.09
N ARG A 467 -7.04 -30.33 -0.50
CA ARG A 467 -7.65 -29.85 -1.76
C ARG A 467 -9.15 -29.53 -1.72
N HIS A 468 -9.69 -29.31 -0.52
CA HIS A 468 -11.06 -28.85 -0.31
C HIS A 468 -11.07 -27.67 0.65
N LEU A 469 -11.95 -26.70 0.39
CA LEU A 469 -12.11 -25.54 1.28
C LEU A 469 -13.02 -25.93 2.44
N THR A 470 -12.45 -26.10 3.64
CA THR A 470 -13.15 -26.59 4.83
C THR A 470 -13.09 -25.61 6.00
N ILE A 471 -13.89 -25.88 7.03
CA ILE A 471 -13.85 -25.16 8.32
C ILE A 471 -12.43 -25.21 8.93
N THR A 472 -11.70 -26.31 8.73
CA THR A 472 -10.32 -26.49 9.20
C THR A 472 -9.38 -25.41 8.66
N ASP A 473 -9.64 -24.94 7.45
CA ASP A 473 -8.82 -23.94 6.77
C ASP A 473 -9.14 -22.53 7.30
N LEU A 474 -10.43 -22.22 7.50
CA LEU A 474 -10.85 -20.99 8.21
C LEU A 474 -10.28 -20.93 9.63
N ASP A 475 -10.31 -22.02 10.38
CA ASP A 475 -9.74 -22.10 11.74
C ASP A 475 -8.20 -21.91 11.74
N GLN A 476 -7.52 -22.32 10.66
CA GLN A 476 -6.09 -22.04 10.46
C GLN A 476 -5.82 -20.58 10.10
N LEU A 477 -6.62 -19.97 9.22
CA LEU A 477 -6.53 -18.55 8.86
C LEU A 477 -6.77 -17.66 10.08
N ALA A 478 -7.84 -17.90 10.84
CA ALA A 478 -8.12 -17.20 12.09
C ALA A 478 -6.95 -17.32 13.09
N THR A 479 -6.31 -18.49 13.14
CA THR A 479 -5.10 -18.69 13.95
C THR A 479 -3.88 -17.92 13.42
N ALA A 480 -3.72 -17.79 12.10
CA ALA A 480 -2.64 -17.01 11.48
C ALA A 480 -2.81 -15.50 11.76
N ILE A 481 -4.04 -14.97 11.60
CA ILE A 481 -4.42 -13.57 11.90
C ILE A 481 -4.10 -13.25 13.37
N ARG A 482 -4.59 -14.05 14.32
CA ARG A 482 -4.35 -13.83 15.77
C ARG A 482 -2.87 -13.87 16.16
N ASN A 483 -2.06 -14.66 15.44
CA ASN A 483 -0.61 -14.73 15.69
C ASN A 483 0.18 -13.60 15.00
N GLY A 484 -0.44 -12.81 14.12
CA GLY A 484 0.25 -11.83 13.29
C GLY A 484 1.26 -12.49 12.34
N GLU A 485 0.90 -13.64 11.76
CA GLU A 485 1.73 -14.33 10.79
C GLU A 485 1.85 -13.51 9.49
N THR A 486 2.96 -13.63 8.77
CA THR A 486 3.24 -12.85 7.54
C THR A 486 3.61 -13.79 6.39
N SER A 487 2.95 -14.95 6.34
CA SER A 487 3.20 -15.97 5.33
C SER A 487 2.31 -15.71 4.12
N THR A 488 2.91 -15.63 2.92
CA THR A 488 2.21 -15.51 1.63
C THR A 488 1.33 -16.72 1.27
N ALA A 489 1.19 -17.68 2.20
CA ALA A 489 0.20 -18.74 2.11
C ALA A 489 -1.17 -18.29 2.66
N PHE A 490 -1.19 -17.42 3.69
CA PHE A 490 -2.39 -16.93 4.38
C PHE A 490 -2.79 -15.52 3.97
N ASP A 491 -1.85 -14.71 3.49
CA ASP A 491 -2.11 -13.46 2.76
C ASP A 491 -2.74 -13.87 1.41
N LEU A 492 -4.07 -13.72 1.33
CA LEU A 492 -4.89 -14.01 0.16
C LEU A 492 -5.21 -12.74 -0.63
N SER A 493 -5.07 -11.57 -0.01
CA SER A 493 -5.27 -10.25 -0.59
C SER A 493 -4.04 -9.72 -1.34
N ASP A 494 -2.87 -10.35 -1.16
CA ASP A 494 -1.56 -9.91 -1.64
C ASP A 494 -1.24 -8.46 -1.19
N ASP A 495 -1.70 -8.08 0.01
CA ASP A 495 -1.51 -6.73 0.59
C ASP A 495 -0.27 -6.63 1.51
N GLY A 496 0.32 -7.78 1.86
CA GLY A 496 1.50 -7.91 2.71
C GLY A 496 1.19 -8.12 4.20
N THR A 497 -0.09 -8.22 4.58
CA THR A 497 -0.55 -8.56 5.92
C THR A 497 -1.44 -9.81 5.90
N VAL A 498 -1.71 -10.38 7.08
CA VAL A 498 -2.66 -11.50 7.24
C VAL A 498 -3.75 -11.02 8.20
N ASP A 499 -4.88 -10.60 7.66
CA ASP A 499 -5.97 -9.97 8.41
C ASP A 499 -7.38 -10.34 7.90
N LEU A 500 -8.40 -9.55 8.26
CA LEU A 500 -9.80 -9.82 7.90
C LEU A 500 -10.13 -9.56 6.42
N ALA A 501 -9.24 -8.93 5.64
CA ALA A 501 -9.35 -8.88 4.18
C ALA A 501 -9.17 -10.27 3.57
N ASP A 502 -8.22 -11.07 4.08
CA ASP A 502 -8.01 -12.44 3.62
C ASP A 502 -9.17 -13.36 4.01
N ALA A 503 -9.75 -13.13 5.18
CA ALA A 503 -10.97 -13.79 5.62
C ALA A 503 -12.14 -13.55 4.65
N ASP A 504 -12.33 -12.29 4.22
CA ASP A 504 -13.36 -11.92 3.24
C ASP A 504 -13.15 -12.62 1.89
N ILE A 505 -11.91 -12.67 1.41
CA ILE A 505 -11.53 -13.39 0.19
C ILE A 505 -11.84 -14.89 0.32
N TRP A 506 -11.44 -15.53 1.42
CA TRP A 506 -11.72 -16.95 1.64
C TRP A 506 -13.22 -17.25 1.63
N VAL A 507 -14.01 -16.46 2.36
CA VAL A 507 -15.45 -16.68 2.53
C VAL A 507 -16.22 -16.38 1.24
N HIS A 508 -16.06 -15.19 0.68
CA HIS A 508 -16.88 -14.71 -0.44
C HIS A 508 -16.35 -15.13 -1.82
N GLN A 509 -15.03 -15.10 -2.02
CA GLN A 509 -14.41 -15.27 -3.33
C GLN A 509 -13.96 -16.71 -3.58
N LEU A 510 -13.37 -17.38 -2.58
CA LEU A 510 -12.89 -18.76 -2.74
C LEU A 510 -13.98 -19.79 -2.44
N LYS A 511 -14.69 -19.66 -1.30
CA LYS A 511 -15.72 -20.61 -0.88
C LYS A 511 -17.10 -20.30 -1.47
N HIS A 512 -17.35 -19.04 -1.81
CA HIS A 512 -18.67 -18.53 -2.19
C HIS A 512 -19.76 -18.84 -1.15
N THR A 513 -19.49 -18.54 0.11
CA THR A 513 -20.50 -18.49 1.18
C THR A 513 -20.46 -17.16 1.92
N TRP A 514 -21.30 -17.01 2.94
CA TRP A 514 -21.47 -15.79 3.74
C TRP A 514 -20.75 -15.89 5.09
N PHE A 515 -20.42 -14.75 5.69
CA PHE A 515 -20.13 -14.74 7.12
C PHE A 515 -21.42 -15.13 7.88
N GLY A 516 -21.30 -16.10 8.78
CA GLY A 516 -22.45 -16.67 9.50
C GLY A 516 -22.86 -18.07 9.07
N ASP A 517 -22.43 -18.55 7.89
CA ASP A 517 -22.61 -19.96 7.50
C ASP A 517 -21.62 -20.83 8.30
N ALA A 518 -22.07 -21.31 9.46
CA ALA A 518 -21.27 -22.12 10.37
C ALA A 518 -21.00 -23.54 9.87
N ASN A 519 -21.69 -23.98 8.81
CA ASN A 519 -21.66 -25.36 8.34
C ASN A 519 -21.08 -25.54 6.92
N LEU A 520 -20.85 -24.42 6.21
CA LEU A 520 -20.35 -24.29 4.84
C LEU A 520 -21.24 -24.97 3.79
N ASP A 521 -22.57 -24.91 3.95
CA ASP A 521 -23.53 -25.37 2.92
C ASP A 521 -23.88 -24.30 1.85
N GLY A 522 -23.44 -23.06 2.07
CA GLY A 522 -23.63 -21.92 1.19
C GLY A 522 -24.70 -20.94 1.68
N GLU A 523 -25.53 -21.31 2.66
CA GLU A 523 -26.60 -20.46 3.19
C GLU A 523 -26.27 -20.01 4.62
N PHE A 524 -26.34 -18.69 4.90
CA PHE A 524 -26.42 -18.22 6.29
C PHE A 524 -27.89 -18.18 6.70
N ASP A 525 -28.31 -19.09 7.59
CA ASP A 525 -29.71 -19.33 7.90
C ASP A 525 -29.94 -19.58 9.42
N SER A 526 -31.19 -19.86 9.79
CA SER A 526 -31.59 -20.17 11.16
C SER A 526 -30.96 -21.44 11.73
N SER A 527 -30.47 -22.36 10.90
CA SER A 527 -29.82 -23.60 11.32
C SER A 527 -28.39 -23.37 11.83
N ASP A 528 -27.65 -22.44 11.23
CA ASP A 528 -26.32 -22.02 11.68
C ASP A 528 -26.40 -21.33 13.04
N LEU A 529 -27.31 -20.38 13.20
CA LEU A 529 -27.57 -19.75 14.50
C LEU A 529 -27.92 -20.80 15.56
N VAL A 530 -28.72 -21.81 15.19
CA VAL A 530 -29.07 -22.90 16.10
C VAL A 530 -27.89 -23.85 16.40
N SER A 531 -26.93 -24.02 15.50
CA SER A 531 -25.74 -24.86 15.73
C SER A 531 -24.72 -24.14 16.64
N VAL A 532 -24.40 -22.87 16.38
CA VAL A 532 -23.45 -22.10 17.21
C VAL A 532 -23.98 -21.87 18.64
N PHE A 533 -25.28 -21.56 18.81
CA PHE A 533 -25.87 -21.49 20.15
C PHE A 533 -25.99 -22.87 20.85
N GLN A 534 -25.91 -23.98 20.12
CA GLN A 534 -25.81 -25.33 20.71
C GLN A 534 -24.38 -25.70 21.13
N ALA A 535 -23.35 -25.14 20.47
CA ALA A 535 -21.95 -25.25 20.93
C ALA A 535 -21.79 -24.59 22.31
N GLY A 536 -22.52 -23.49 22.56
CA GLY A 536 -22.68 -22.90 23.89
C GLY A 536 -21.54 -22.00 24.34
N GLN A 537 -20.76 -21.47 23.39
CA GLN A 537 -19.60 -20.61 23.63
C GLN A 537 -19.93 -19.10 23.59
N TYR A 538 -21.15 -18.74 23.18
CA TYR A 538 -21.61 -17.34 23.13
C TYR A 538 -21.48 -16.63 24.48
N GLU A 539 -20.59 -15.63 24.55
CA GLU A 539 -20.27 -14.85 25.74
C GLU A 539 -19.95 -15.72 26.98
N ASP A 540 -19.29 -16.87 26.80
CA ASP A 540 -18.98 -17.84 27.87
C ASP A 540 -17.81 -17.42 28.81
N ALA A 541 -17.06 -16.39 28.39
CA ALA A 541 -15.87 -15.83 29.04
C ALA A 541 -14.66 -16.79 29.13
N ILE A 542 -14.47 -17.65 28.14
CA ILE A 542 -13.30 -18.53 27.97
C ILE A 542 -12.53 -18.13 26.71
N GLU A 543 -11.62 -17.18 26.87
CA GLU A 543 -10.76 -16.60 25.82
C GLU A 543 -10.09 -17.64 24.89
N GLY A 544 -10.30 -17.48 23.59
CA GLY A 544 -9.70 -18.27 22.51
C GLY A 544 -10.23 -19.70 22.38
N ASN A 545 -11.49 -19.95 22.79
CA ASN A 545 -12.08 -21.29 22.75
C ASN A 545 -12.96 -21.57 21.53
N SER A 546 -13.35 -20.54 20.77
CA SER A 546 -14.25 -20.65 19.64
C SER A 546 -13.52 -20.94 18.33
N VAL A 547 -14.29 -21.44 17.38
CA VAL A 547 -13.90 -21.78 16.00
C VAL A 547 -15.04 -21.37 15.07
N TRP A 548 -14.84 -21.36 13.76
CA TRP A 548 -15.86 -20.89 12.82
C TRP A 548 -17.20 -21.65 12.96
N ALA A 549 -17.13 -22.97 13.18
CA ALA A 549 -18.29 -23.84 13.41
C ALA A 549 -19.06 -23.58 14.71
N SER A 550 -18.48 -22.82 15.65
CA SER A 550 -19.09 -22.46 16.93
C SER A 550 -19.35 -20.97 17.12
N GLY A 551 -18.99 -20.14 16.14
CA GLY A 551 -19.39 -18.74 16.03
C GLY A 551 -18.27 -17.71 15.97
N ASP A 552 -16.99 -18.12 15.90
CA ASP A 552 -15.84 -17.23 15.64
C ASP A 552 -15.87 -16.76 14.18
N TRP A 553 -16.59 -15.66 13.91
CA TRP A 553 -16.84 -15.11 12.57
C TRP A 553 -16.13 -13.79 12.33
N ASP A 554 -15.64 -13.11 13.37
CA ASP A 554 -14.65 -12.03 13.22
C ASP A 554 -13.21 -12.46 13.56
N MET A 555 -12.99 -13.77 13.75
CA MET A 555 -11.70 -14.44 13.87
C MET A 555 -10.87 -14.04 15.10
N ASP A 556 -11.44 -13.35 16.08
CA ASP A 556 -10.76 -12.99 17.34
C ASP A 556 -10.57 -14.19 18.30
N GLY A 557 -11.30 -15.30 18.06
CA GLY A 557 -11.20 -16.55 18.82
C GLY A 557 -12.29 -16.76 19.88
N ASP A 558 -13.20 -15.79 20.06
CA ASP A 558 -14.29 -15.82 21.03
C ASP A 558 -15.64 -15.58 20.34
N PHE A 559 -16.65 -16.43 20.62
CA PHE A 559 -17.98 -16.18 20.05
C PHE A 559 -18.72 -15.12 20.88
N THR A 560 -18.82 -13.90 20.35
CA THR A 560 -19.37 -12.74 21.04
C THR A 560 -20.51 -12.08 20.25
N THR A 561 -20.96 -10.91 20.74
CA THR A 561 -21.87 -10.05 19.99
C THR A 561 -21.19 -9.41 18.76
N SER A 562 -19.86 -9.35 18.69
CA SER A 562 -19.11 -8.79 17.55
C SER A 562 -19.26 -9.67 16.30
N ASP A 563 -19.13 -10.99 16.44
CA ASP A 563 -19.32 -11.98 15.37
C ASP A 563 -20.72 -11.92 14.75
N LEU A 564 -21.75 -11.86 15.62
CA LEU A 564 -23.12 -11.67 15.17
C LEU A 564 -23.26 -10.37 14.37
N VAL A 565 -22.60 -9.29 14.80
CA VAL A 565 -22.57 -8.03 14.04
C VAL A 565 -21.81 -8.19 12.72
N ALA A 566 -20.70 -8.93 12.66
CA ALA A 566 -19.95 -9.19 11.43
C ALA A 566 -20.82 -9.95 10.41
N ALA A 567 -21.37 -11.10 10.78
CA ALA A 567 -22.24 -11.92 9.92
C ALA A 567 -23.53 -11.19 9.48
N PHE A 568 -24.17 -10.42 10.38
CA PHE A 568 -25.35 -9.64 9.99
C PHE A 568 -25.02 -8.36 9.20
N LYS A 569 -23.79 -7.83 9.28
CA LYS A 569 -23.31 -6.67 8.49
C LYS A 569 -23.04 -7.06 7.04
N ASP A 570 -22.40 -8.22 6.83
CA ASP A 570 -22.33 -8.87 5.52
C ASP A 570 -23.75 -9.13 4.96
N GLY A 571 -24.63 -9.62 5.85
CA GLY A 571 -26.06 -9.58 5.63
C GLY A 571 -26.55 -10.68 4.68
N GLY A 572 -25.83 -11.79 4.60
CA GLY A 572 -26.25 -13.02 3.92
C GLY A 572 -27.55 -13.64 4.45
N TYR A 573 -27.93 -13.33 5.69
CA TYR A 573 -28.98 -14.04 6.43
C TYR A 573 -30.30 -14.21 5.67
N GLY A 574 -30.63 -15.46 5.32
CA GLY A 574 -31.85 -15.83 4.62
C GLY A 574 -31.92 -15.37 3.15
N LYS A 575 -30.81 -14.97 2.52
CA LYS A 575 -30.73 -14.70 1.07
C LYS A 575 -30.58 -15.98 0.22
N GLY A 576 -30.17 -17.09 0.83
CA GLY A 576 -29.78 -18.32 0.12
C GLY A 576 -28.34 -18.26 -0.41
N PRO A 577 -27.94 -19.23 -1.26
CA PRO A 577 -26.55 -19.37 -1.67
C PRO A 577 -26.05 -18.19 -2.50
N LEU A 578 -24.76 -17.84 -2.33
CA LEU A 578 -24.10 -16.93 -3.27
C LEU A 578 -24.09 -17.57 -4.66
N VAL A 579 -24.78 -16.91 -5.59
CA VAL A 579 -24.93 -17.42 -6.95
C VAL A 579 -23.67 -17.11 -7.73
N THR A 580 -22.79 -18.11 -7.88
CA THR A 580 -21.76 -18.10 -8.92
C THR A 580 -22.42 -17.79 -10.26
N VAL A 581 -21.82 -16.92 -11.08
CA VAL A 581 -22.42 -16.47 -12.35
C VAL A 581 -22.32 -17.56 -13.41
N ALA A 582 -23.07 -18.64 -13.21
CA ALA A 582 -23.21 -19.72 -14.17
C ALA A 582 -23.95 -19.20 -15.40
N SER A 583 -23.34 -19.42 -16.57
CA SER A 583 -23.87 -19.01 -17.86
C SER A 583 -25.31 -19.50 -18.07
N VAL A 584 -26.17 -18.58 -18.52
CA VAL A 584 -27.59 -18.86 -18.78
C VAL A 584 -27.70 -20.02 -19.78
N PRO A 585 -28.36 -21.14 -19.44
CA PRO A 585 -28.55 -22.23 -20.39
C PRO A 585 -29.40 -21.74 -21.56
N GLU A 586 -28.92 -21.95 -22.80
CA GLU A 586 -29.71 -21.61 -23.98
C GLU A 586 -31.10 -22.27 -23.93
N PRO A 587 -32.19 -21.55 -24.25
CA PRO A 587 -33.49 -22.17 -24.37
C PRO A 587 -33.45 -23.18 -25.55
N PRO A 588 -33.94 -24.42 -25.37
CA PRO A 588 -33.80 -25.46 -26.39
C PRO A 588 -34.33 -24.99 -27.75
N GLY A 589 -33.51 -25.14 -28.80
CA GLY A 589 -33.57 -24.46 -30.10
C GLY A 589 -34.82 -24.66 -30.97
N HIS A 590 -35.91 -25.15 -30.41
CA HIS A 590 -37.23 -25.25 -31.05
C HIS A 590 -38.11 -24.00 -30.82
N ALA A 591 -37.79 -23.12 -29.86
CA ALA A 591 -38.56 -21.91 -29.58
C ALA A 591 -38.29 -20.77 -30.59
N VAL A 592 -37.03 -20.58 -31.03
CA VAL A 592 -36.62 -19.48 -31.91
C VAL A 592 -37.20 -19.61 -33.33
N PHE A 593 -37.47 -20.85 -33.78
CA PHE A 593 -37.97 -21.12 -35.13
C PHE A 593 -39.43 -20.68 -35.38
N LEU A 594 -40.19 -20.35 -34.32
CA LEU A 594 -41.58 -19.90 -34.44
C LEU A 594 -41.76 -18.38 -34.45
N MET A 595 -40.81 -17.59 -33.94
CA MET A 595 -40.89 -16.12 -34.02
C MET A 595 -40.45 -15.57 -35.39
N ALA A 596 -39.54 -16.23 -36.09
CA ALA A 596 -39.04 -15.78 -37.40
C ALA A 596 -40.10 -15.73 -38.51
N ILE A 597 -41.19 -16.51 -38.40
CA ILE A 597 -42.26 -16.58 -39.41
C ILE A 597 -43.26 -15.42 -39.28
N PHE A 598 -43.35 -14.77 -38.12
CA PHE A 598 -44.37 -13.72 -37.87
C PHE A 598 -43.99 -12.34 -38.40
N VAL A 599 -42.70 -12.06 -38.62
CA VAL A 599 -42.21 -10.73 -39.07
C VAL A 599 -42.30 -10.57 -40.60
N TRP A 600 -42.39 -11.67 -41.36
CA TRP A 600 -42.41 -11.62 -42.83
C TRP A 600 -43.77 -11.29 -43.46
N PHE A 601 -44.85 -11.19 -42.67
CA PHE A 601 -46.22 -10.96 -43.16
C PHE A 601 -46.71 -9.50 -43.11
N LEU A 602 -45.87 -8.54 -42.71
CA LEU A 602 -46.27 -7.14 -42.47
C LEU A 602 -45.74 -6.11 -43.49
N GLN A 603 -45.35 -6.53 -44.69
CA GLN A 603 -45.09 -5.62 -45.81
C GLN A 603 -45.78 -6.06 -47.11
N LEU A 604 -46.91 -5.39 -47.45
CA LEU A 604 -47.38 -5.03 -48.80
C LEU A 604 -48.59 -4.05 -48.66
N PRO A 605 -48.97 -3.27 -49.70
CA PRO A 605 -49.41 -1.88 -49.48
C PRO A 605 -50.90 -1.59 -49.72
N THR A 606 -51.38 -0.46 -49.19
CA THR A 606 -52.68 0.12 -49.55
C THR A 606 -52.55 1.46 -50.28
N ILE A 607 -53.15 1.53 -51.47
CA ILE A 607 -53.16 2.68 -52.38
C ILE A 607 -54.44 3.52 -52.18
N ARG A 608 -54.37 4.82 -52.52
CA ARG A 608 -55.44 5.86 -52.63
C ARG A 608 -55.68 6.66 -51.34
N GLY A 609 -55.72 8.00 -51.36
CA GLY A 609 -55.42 8.97 -52.43
C GLY A 609 -56.15 10.31 -52.22
N GLY A 610 -55.59 11.44 -52.70
CA GLY A 610 -56.34 12.71 -52.80
C GLY A 610 -55.58 14.02 -52.62
N ASN A 611 -55.08 14.59 -53.73
CA ASN A 611 -55.28 16.01 -54.12
C ASN A 611 -55.15 17.12 -53.03
N ARG A 612 -54.13 17.99 -53.00
CA ARG A 612 -53.93 19.11 -53.97
C ARG A 612 -52.70 19.98 -53.60
N ARG A 613 -52.00 20.49 -54.63
CA ARG A 613 -51.39 21.86 -54.81
C ARG A 613 -50.50 22.47 -53.68
N SER A 614 -49.39 23.17 -53.95
CA SER A 614 -48.76 23.60 -55.23
C SER A 614 -47.39 24.28 -55.02
N LEU A 615 -46.56 24.26 -56.07
CA LEU A 615 -45.49 25.24 -56.42
C LEU A 615 -44.19 25.30 -55.59
N ARG A 616 -43.11 24.77 -56.18
CA ARG A 616 -41.77 25.42 -56.19
C ARG A 616 -41.81 26.62 -57.19
N PRO A 617 -40.90 27.61 -57.11
CA PRO A 617 -39.57 27.48 -57.75
C PRO A 617 -38.42 27.97 -56.84
N THR A 618 -37.32 27.23 -56.76
CA THR A 618 -35.95 27.56 -57.26
C THR A 618 -35.14 28.54 -56.42
N SER A 619 -33.89 28.13 -56.18
CA SER A 619 -32.73 28.92 -55.76
C SER A 619 -32.56 30.24 -56.51
N ASP A 620 -32.01 31.23 -55.80
CA ASP A 620 -30.64 31.69 -56.07
C ASP A 620 -29.75 31.31 -54.87
#